data_AF-A0A1J6IL66-F1
#
_entry.id   AF-A0A1J6IL66-F1
#
_cell.length_a   1.000
_cell.length_b   1.000
_cell.length_c   1.000
_cell.angle_alpha   90.00
_cell.angle_beta   90.00
_cell.angle_gamma   90.00
#
_symmetry.space_group_name_H-M   'P 1'
#
loop_
_entity.id
_entity.type
_entity.pdbx_description
1 polymer ?
#
loop_
_entity_poly.entity_id
_entity_poly.type
_entity_poly.pdbx_seq_one_letter_code
_entity_poly.pdbx_strand_id
1 'polypeptide(L)'
;MKRLHDQNIVERHFKPGDMVLLYNSRLRLFPGKLKSRWSGPFRVIEVFPSDAVEIAAEKDSRTCKVNGQRLKLYVGMNEPKEGSEIHLIEPQRSS
;
A
#
# COMPACT_ATOMS: atom_id res chain seq x y z
N MET A 1 6.94 -31.12 -6.44
CA MET A 1 7.07 -29.75 -6.97
C MET A 1 5.96 -28.81 -6.49
N LYS A 2 4.66 -29.07 -6.73
CA LYS A 2 3.57 -28.16 -6.27
C LYS A 2 3.43 -28.00 -4.75
N ARG A 3 3.54 -29.09 -3.99
CA ARG A 3 3.36 -29.09 -2.52
C ARG A 3 4.27 -28.12 -1.77
N LEU A 4 5.52 -27.95 -2.19
CA LEU A 4 6.46 -27.01 -1.55
C LEU A 4 6.17 -25.54 -1.92
N HIS A 5 5.57 -25.31 -3.08
CA HIS A 5 5.19 -23.97 -3.54
C HIS A 5 3.97 -23.46 -2.77
N ASP A 6 2.96 -24.33 -2.63
CA ASP A 6 1.72 -24.00 -1.93
C ASP A 6 1.94 -23.83 -0.41
N GLN A 7 2.93 -24.51 0.17
CA GLN A 7 3.32 -24.36 1.58
C GLN A 7 3.85 -22.97 1.96
N ASN A 8 4.39 -22.22 0.99
CA ASN A 8 4.94 -20.89 1.23
C ASN A 8 3.93 -19.76 0.95
N ILE A 9 2.71 -20.11 0.55
CA ILE A 9 1.63 -19.13 0.40
C ILE A 9 1.17 -18.75 1.81
N VAL A 10 1.73 -17.65 2.31
CA VAL A 10 1.28 -17.05 3.56
C VAL A 10 -0.13 -16.51 3.33
N GLU A 11 -1.10 -17.10 4.01
CA GLU A 11 -2.48 -16.62 4.03
C GLU A 11 -2.53 -15.24 4.68
N ARG A 12 -2.95 -14.23 3.91
CA ARG A 12 -3.04 -12.84 4.38
C ARG A 12 -4.51 -12.50 4.58
N HIS A 13 -4.91 -12.39 5.83
CA HIS A 13 -6.26 -11.99 6.21
C HIS A 13 -6.33 -10.46 6.29
N PHE A 14 -7.20 -9.86 5.49
CA PHE A 14 -7.50 -8.42 5.53
C PHE A 14 -8.90 -8.20 6.07
N LYS A 15 -9.14 -7.05 6.68
CA LYS A 15 -10.46 -6.60 7.13
C LYS A 15 -10.78 -5.23 6.54
N PRO A 16 -12.06 -4.94 6.25
CA PRO A 16 -12.49 -3.58 5.95
C PRO A 16 -12.00 -2.59 7.00
N GLY A 17 -11.38 -1.50 6.56
CA GLY A 17 -10.78 -0.48 7.41
C GLY A 17 -9.27 -0.63 7.64
N ASP A 18 -8.67 -1.78 7.33
CA ASP A 18 -7.22 -1.96 7.44
C ASP A 18 -6.48 -1.02 6.48
N MET A 19 -5.32 -0.54 6.91
CA MET A 19 -4.38 0.17 6.05
C MET A 19 -3.42 -0.83 5.42
N VAL A 20 -3.23 -0.74 4.11
CA VAL A 20 -2.40 -1.67 3.32
C VAL A 20 -1.51 -0.94 2.34
N LEU A 21 -0.34 -1.52 2.06
CA LEU A 21 0.54 -1.11 0.98
C LEU A 21 0.32 -1.97 -0.26
N LEU A 22 0.37 -1.37 -1.44
CA LEU A 22 0.23 -2.07 -2.72
C LEU A 22 1.58 -2.30 -3.41
N TYR A 23 1.87 -3.54 -3.80
CA TYR A 23 3.06 -3.86 -4.59
C TYR A 23 2.91 -3.45 -6.05
N ASN A 24 3.81 -2.60 -6.55
CA ASN A 24 3.88 -2.20 -7.96
C ASN A 24 4.83 -3.13 -8.76
N SER A 25 4.24 -3.98 -9.61
CA SER A 25 4.99 -4.94 -10.44
C SER A 25 5.62 -4.33 -11.69
N ARG A 26 5.18 -3.13 -12.13
CA ARG A 26 5.48 -2.58 -13.48
C ARG A 26 6.81 -1.86 -13.61
N LEU A 27 7.75 -2.11 -12.71
CA LEU A 27 8.83 -1.17 -12.51
C LEU A 27 10.10 -1.66 -13.20
N ARG A 28 10.35 -1.09 -14.40
CA ARG A 28 11.60 -1.16 -15.17
C ARG A 28 12.77 -0.76 -14.26
N LEU A 29 13.83 -1.58 -14.25
CA LEU A 29 15.07 -1.38 -13.50
C LEU A 29 15.44 0.12 -13.45
N PHE A 30 15.36 0.75 -12.27
CA PHE A 30 15.83 2.11 -12.11
C PHE A 30 17.37 2.06 -12.13
N PRO A 31 18.06 2.85 -12.98
CA PRO A 31 19.52 2.87 -13.05
C PRO A 31 20.19 3.59 -11.84
N GLY A 32 19.50 3.67 -10.70
CA GLY A 32 19.94 4.35 -9.48
C GLY A 32 19.38 3.68 -8.21
N LYS A 33 19.62 4.29 -7.04
CA LYS A 33 19.33 3.77 -5.68
C LYS A 33 17.99 3.01 -5.60
N LEU A 34 17.99 1.86 -4.91
CA LEU A 34 16.82 0.98 -4.70
C LEU A 34 15.66 1.74 -4.03
N LYS A 35 14.60 2.05 -4.80
CA LYS A 35 13.32 2.53 -4.27
C LYS A 35 12.42 1.35 -3.89
N SER A 36 11.65 1.47 -2.80
CA SER A 36 10.66 0.46 -2.43
C SER A 36 9.63 0.27 -3.54
N ARG A 37 9.24 -0.98 -3.79
CA ARG A 37 8.20 -1.35 -4.77
C ARG A 37 6.78 -1.21 -4.22
N TRP A 38 6.67 -0.89 -2.93
CA TRP A 38 5.40 -0.67 -2.24
C TRP A 38 4.96 0.77 -2.42
N SER A 39 3.76 0.95 -2.93
CA SER A 39 3.09 2.24 -3.07
C SER A 39 2.09 2.38 -1.92
N GLY A 40 2.08 3.58 -1.32
CA GLY A 40 0.99 4.22 -0.55
C GLY A 40 0.27 3.41 0.53
N PRO A 41 -0.13 4.03 1.65
CA PRO A 41 -1.18 3.45 2.47
C PRO A 41 -2.53 3.62 1.75
N PHE A 42 -3.24 2.51 1.58
CA PHE A 42 -4.61 2.46 1.07
C PHE A 42 -5.50 1.84 2.13
N ARG A 43 -6.76 2.26 2.17
CA ARG A 43 -7.76 1.68 3.06
C ARG A 43 -8.47 0.53 2.37
N VAL A 44 -8.58 -0.60 3.03
CA VAL A 44 -9.40 -1.73 2.57
C VAL A 44 -10.88 -1.35 2.71
N ILE A 45 -11.62 -1.48 1.62
CA ILE A 45 -13.08 -1.24 1.57
C ILE A 45 -13.82 -2.56 1.74
N GLU A 46 -13.45 -3.56 0.94
CA GLU A 46 -14.11 -4.86 0.91
C GLU A 46 -13.10 -5.97 0.57
N VAL A 47 -13.33 -7.15 1.14
CA VAL A 47 -12.57 -8.37 0.87
C VAL A 47 -13.53 -9.39 0.28
N PHE A 48 -13.21 -9.89 -0.91
CA PHE A 48 -14.03 -10.87 -1.62
C PHE A 48 -13.57 -12.29 -1.28
N PRO A 49 -14.47 -13.30 -1.36
CA PRO A 49 -14.11 -14.72 -1.20
C PRO A 49 -13.07 -15.24 -2.20
N SER A 50 -12.79 -14.48 -3.27
CA SER A 50 -11.85 -14.82 -4.34
C SER A 50 -10.45 -14.21 -4.18
N ASP A 51 -10.06 -13.86 -2.95
CA ASP A 51 -8.80 -13.16 -2.59
C ASP A 51 -8.61 -11.77 -3.21
N ALA A 52 -9.62 -11.28 -3.94
CA ALA A 52 -9.63 -9.91 -4.40
C ALA A 52 -9.95 -8.98 -3.23
N VAL A 53 -9.28 -7.84 -3.19
CA VAL A 53 -9.47 -6.81 -2.18
C VAL A 53 -9.71 -5.50 -2.89
N GLU A 54 -10.78 -4.82 -2.52
CA GLU A 54 -11.04 -3.45 -2.98
C GLU A 54 -10.39 -2.47 -2.01
N ILE A 55 -9.56 -1.59 -2.56
CA ILE A 55 -8.81 -0.59 -1.80
C ILE A 55 -9.14 0.82 -2.31
N ALA A 56 -9.10 1.81 -1.43
CA ALA A 56 -9.26 3.22 -1.75
C ALA A 56 -8.10 4.04 -1.19
N ALA A 57 -7.73 5.11 -1.90
CA ALA A 57 -6.86 6.13 -1.33
C ALA A 57 -7.69 7.06 -0.45
N GLU A 58 -7.08 7.63 0.59
CA GLU A 58 -7.81 8.47 1.55
C GLU A 58 -8.38 9.76 0.94
N LYS A 59 -7.71 10.31 -0.09
CA LYS A 59 -8.10 11.57 -0.74
C LYS A 59 -8.90 11.38 -2.02
N ASP A 60 -8.84 10.20 -2.63
CA ASP A 60 -9.52 9.93 -3.88
C ASP A 60 -10.66 8.94 -3.60
N SER A 61 -11.89 9.30 -3.98
CA SER A 61 -13.05 8.39 -3.96
C SER A 61 -12.93 7.21 -4.95
N ARG A 62 -11.82 7.13 -5.69
CA ARG A 62 -11.57 6.07 -6.67
C ARG A 62 -11.10 4.81 -5.95
N THR A 63 -11.85 3.74 -6.11
CA THR A 63 -11.50 2.42 -5.62
C THR A 63 -10.75 1.63 -6.69
N CYS A 64 -9.95 0.65 -6.25
CA CYS A 64 -9.27 -0.28 -7.13
C CYS A 64 -9.39 -1.69 -6.56
N LYS A 65 -9.80 -2.63 -7.40
CA LYS A 65 -9.80 -4.06 -7.06
C LYS A 65 -8.43 -4.66 -7.40
N VAL A 66 -7.76 -5.20 -6.39
CA VAL A 66 -6.43 -5.79 -6.51
C VAL A 66 -6.40 -7.20 -5.94
N ASN A 67 -5.42 -8.00 -6.33
CA ASN A 67 -5.18 -9.31 -5.70
C ASN A 67 -4.56 -9.10 -4.31
N GLY A 68 -5.15 -9.72 -3.27
CA GLY A 68 -4.69 -9.65 -1.88
C GLY A 68 -3.23 -10.09 -1.67
N GLN A 69 -2.70 -10.97 -2.52
CA GLN A 69 -1.28 -11.37 -2.49
C GLN A 69 -0.32 -10.19 -2.74
N ARG A 70 -0.79 -9.15 -3.46
CA ARG A 70 -0.05 -7.92 -3.74
C ARG A 70 -0.19 -6.86 -2.64
N LEU A 71 -0.91 -7.17 -1.57
CA LEU A 71 -1.13 -6.27 -0.45
C LEU A 71 -0.30 -6.69 0.75
N LYS A 72 0.19 -5.71 1.51
CA LYS A 72 0.88 -5.90 2.78
C LYS A 72 0.24 -4.99 3.83
N LEU A 73 -0.07 -5.52 5.01
CA LEU A 73 -0.62 -4.73 6.11
C LEU A 73 0.35 -3.59 6.47
N TYR A 74 -0.20 -2.39 6.62
CA TYR A 74 0.52 -1.19 7.04
C TYR A 74 0.22 -0.93 8.52
N VAL A 75 1.22 -1.17 9.39
CA VAL A 75 1.10 -1.02 10.85
C VAL A 75 1.48 0.39 11.33
N GLY A 76 1.90 1.27 10.41
CA GLY A 76 2.55 2.55 10.73
C GLY A 76 1.63 3.76 10.93
N MET A 77 0.35 3.59 11.24
CA MET A 77 -0.58 4.71 11.49
C MET A 77 -1.49 4.40 12.69
N ASN A 78 -0.97 4.61 13.89
CA ASN A 78 -1.79 5.06 15.03
C ASN A 78 -1.43 6.53 15.24
N GLU A 79 -2.01 7.46 14.49
CA GLU A 79 -2.21 8.83 14.94
C GLU A 79 -3.51 9.40 14.34
N PRO A 80 -4.25 10.24 15.08
CA PRO A 80 -5.58 10.67 14.72
C PRO A 80 -5.55 11.64 13.53
N LYS A 81 -6.70 11.70 12.86
CA LYS A 81 -7.02 12.69 11.82
C LYS A 81 -6.81 14.12 12.35
N GLU A 82 -5.68 14.72 12.01
CA GLU A 82 -5.58 16.16 11.82
C GLU A 82 -4.56 16.39 10.72
N GLY A 83 -5.05 16.89 9.58
CA GLY A 83 -4.19 17.27 8.47
C GLY A 83 -3.36 18.47 8.89
N SER A 84 -2.17 18.24 9.44
CA SER A 84 -1.15 19.26 9.50
C SER A 84 -0.66 19.51 8.07
N GLU A 85 -1.21 20.53 7.45
CA GLU A 85 -0.71 21.14 6.22
C GLU A 85 0.72 21.63 6.51
N ILE A 86 1.71 20.80 6.15
CA ILE A 86 3.12 21.19 6.25
C ILE A 86 3.38 22.23 5.18
N HIS A 87 3.30 23.51 5.56
CA HIS A 87 3.82 24.61 4.77
C HIS A 87 5.34 24.42 4.60
N LEU A 88 5.75 23.98 3.41
CA LEU A 88 7.15 23.85 3.04
C LEU A 88 7.73 25.27 2.91
N ILE A 89 8.38 25.76 3.96
CA ILE A 89 9.10 27.03 3.90
C ILE A 89 10.32 26.81 3.02
N GLU A 90 10.36 27.55 1.89
CA GLU A 90 11.48 27.52 0.96
C GLU A 90 12.75 28.01 1.67
N PRO A 91 13.88 27.27 1.60
CA PRO A 91 15.07 27.66 2.33
C PRO A 91 15.60 28.98 1.78
N GLN A 92 15.88 29.92 2.69
CA GLN A 92 16.50 31.19 2.30
C GLN A 92 17.87 30.92 1.69
N ARG A 93 18.05 31.33 0.44
CA ARG A 93 19.37 31.34 -0.21
C ARG A 93 20.31 32.21 0.60
N SER A 94 21.39 31.63 1.09
CA SER A 94 22.52 32.38 1.61
C SER A 94 23.24 33.07 0.44
N SER A 95 23.13 34.39 0.44
CA SER A 95 23.88 35.48 -0.23
C SER A 95 24.55 35.21 -1.58
#